data_AF-A0A6G2DGD2-F1
#
_entry.id   AF-A0A6G2DGD2-F1
#
_cell.length_a   1.000
_cell.length_b   1.000
_cell.length_c   1.000
_cell.angle_alpha   90.00
_cell.angle_beta   90.00
_cell.angle_gamma   90.00
#
_symmetry.space_group_name_H-M   'P 1'
#
loop_
_entity.id
_entity.type
_entity.pdbx_description
1 polymer ?
#
loop_
_entity_poly.entity_id
_entity_poly.type
_entity_poly.pdbx_seq_one_letter_code
_entity_poly.pdbx_strand_id
1 'polypeptide(L)'
;FEGCMPIEVMAKRGIKTMLYGPMKPVGLEYPDDYTGPRDGEFKTPYAVVQLRQDNAAGSLYNIVGFQTHLKWGEQKRVFQMIPGLENAEFVRYG
;
A
#
# COMPACT_ATOMS: atom_id res chain seq x y z
N PHE A 1 4.78 19.82 -8.87
CA PHE A 1 3.98 19.44 -7.69
C PHE A 1 4.35 18.01 -7.33
N GLU A 2 5.33 17.80 -6.45
CA GLU A 2 5.85 16.45 -6.14
C GLU A 2 5.02 15.69 -5.09
N GLY A 3 4.02 16.33 -4.47
CA GLY A 3 3.24 15.76 -3.36
C GLY A 3 2.10 14.80 -3.75
N CYS A 4 1.69 14.75 -5.02
CA CYS A 4 0.55 13.92 -5.49
C CYS A 4 0.91 13.10 -6.74
N MET A 5 2.09 12.51 -6.78
CA MET A 5 2.53 11.72 -7.92
C MET A 5 1.80 10.37 -8.01
N PRO A 6 1.36 9.93 -9.20
CA PRO A 6 0.83 8.58 -9.36
C PRO A 6 1.85 7.49 -8.97
N ILE A 7 1.40 6.43 -8.31
CA ILE A 7 2.24 5.37 -7.76
C ILE A 7 3.11 4.70 -8.84
N GLU A 8 2.57 4.51 -10.04
CA GLU A 8 3.30 3.93 -11.18
C GLU A 8 4.38 4.87 -11.72
N VAL A 9 4.26 6.19 -11.52
CA VAL A 9 5.30 7.16 -11.87
C VAL A 9 6.39 7.16 -10.80
N MET A 10 6.02 7.06 -9.51
CA MET A 10 6.99 6.89 -8.42
C MET A 10 7.82 5.61 -8.60
N ALA A 11 7.18 4.49 -8.94
CA ALA A 11 7.84 3.21 -9.20
C ALA A 11 8.88 3.31 -10.33
N LYS A 12 8.60 4.10 -11.38
CA LYS A 12 9.54 4.32 -12.50
C LYS A 12 10.75 5.17 -12.15
N ARG A 13 10.67 6.02 -11.12
CA ARG A 13 11.77 6.92 -10.72
C ARG A 13 12.89 6.18 -10.00
N GLY A 14 12.61 5.02 -9.43
CA GLY A 14 13.62 4.19 -8.77
C GLY A 14 13.01 3.12 -7.89
N ILE A 15 13.72 2.00 -7.74
CA ILE A 15 13.25 0.83 -6.99
C ILE A 15 12.92 1.14 -5.53
N LYS A 16 13.65 2.09 -4.91
CA LYS A 16 13.43 2.51 -3.52
C LYS A 16 12.52 3.72 -3.38
N THR A 17 12.08 4.35 -4.47
CA THR A 17 11.36 5.64 -4.40
C THR A 17 10.09 5.56 -3.57
N MET A 18 9.31 4.47 -3.71
CA MET A 18 8.06 4.30 -2.95
C MET A 18 8.29 4.12 -1.44
N LEU A 19 9.47 3.62 -1.02
CA LEU A 19 9.84 3.43 0.39
C LEU A 19 10.04 4.75 1.15
N TYR A 20 10.29 5.84 0.42
CA TYR A 20 10.40 7.18 1.00
C TYR A 20 9.07 7.95 0.96
N GLY A 21 8.03 7.37 0.37
CA GLY A 21 6.70 7.97 0.23
C GLY A 21 5.60 7.06 0.80
N PRO A 22 4.66 6.59 -0.04
CA PRO A 22 3.46 5.90 0.44
C PRO A 22 3.74 4.52 1.08
N MET A 23 4.90 3.92 0.81
CA MET A 23 5.27 2.62 1.36
C MET A 23 6.25 2.69 2.55
N LYS A 24 6.46 3.89 3.11
CA LYS A 24 7.41 4.14 4.20
C LYS A 24 6.95 3.46 5.51
N PRO A 25 7.78 2.61 6.15
CA PRO A 25 7.41 1.87 7.37
C PRO A 25 7.75 2.61 8.68
N VAL A 26 8.11 3.90 8.63
CA VAL A 26 8.65 4.60 9.81
C VAL A 26 7.62 4.71 10.93
N GLY A 27 8.03 4.31 12.13
CA GLY A 27 7.19 4.32 13.33
C GLY A 27 6.29 3.09 13.47
N LEU A 28 6.44 2.09 12.59
CA LEU A 28 5.69 0.85 12.62
C LEU A 28 6.61 -0.33 12.97
N GLU A 29 6.10 -1.22 13.81
CA GLU A 29 6.71 -2.51 14.12
C GLU A 29 5.67 -3.61 13.93
N TYR A 30 6.11 -4.81 13.57
CA TYR A 30 5.25 -5.98 13.61
C TYR A 30 4.74 -6.19 15.05
N PRO A 31 3.45 -6.51 15.23
CA PRO A 31 2.96 -6.86 16.56
C PRO A 31 3.60 -8.16 17.04
N ASP A 32 3.64 -8.35 18.36
CA ASP A 32 4.33 -9.49 18.99
C ASP A 32 3.75 -10.84 18.57
N ASP A 33 2.46 -10.88 18.21
CA ASP A 33 1.72 -12.06 17.75
C ASP A 33 1.76 -12.25 16.22
N TYR A 34 2.50 -11.42 15.47
CA TYR A 34 2.59 -11.55 14.02
C TYR A 34 3.30 -12.85 13.60
N THR A 35 2.58 -13.73 12.92
CA THR A 35 3.08 -15.04 12.46
C THR A 35 3.40 -15.09 10.96
N GLY A 36 3.20 -13.99 10.24
CA GLY A 36 3.46 -13.92 8.80
C GLY A 36 4.96 -13.87 8.46
N PRO A 37 5.28 -13.88 7.15
CA PRO A 37 6.67 -13.76 6.70
C PRO A 37 7.31 -12.47 7.23
N ARG A 38 8.55 -12.59 7.71
CA ARG A 38 9.40 -11.47 8.16
C ARG A 38 10.68 -11.46 7.35
N ASP A 39 11.23 -10.27 7.15
CA ASP A 39 12.58 -10.13 6.63
C ASP A 39 13.55 -10.31 7.80
N GLY A 40 14.06 -11.53 7.97
CA GLY A 40 14.93 -11.89 9.10
C GLY A 40 14.28 -11.62 10.48
N GLU A 41 15.10 -11.15 11.42
CA GLU A 41 14.69 -10.83 12.80
C GLU A 41 14.28 -9.36 13.00
N PHE A 42 14.14 -8.58 11.91
CA PHE A 42 13.79 -7.16 12.03
C PHE A 42 12.35 -6.97 12.52
N LYS A 43 12.18 -6.11 13.55
CA LYS A 43 10.85 -5.72 14.05
C LYS A 43 10.11 -4.77 13.12
N THR A 44 10.84 -3.94 12.38
CA THR A 44 10.26 -2.99 11.40
C THR A 44 10.07 -3.68 10.05
N PRO A 45 8.88 -3.58 9.42
CA PRO A 45 8.67 -4.11 8.07
C PRO A 45 9.51 -3.36 7.03
N TYR A 46 9.87 -4.03 5.93
CA TYR A 46 10.60 -3.40 4.81
C TYR A 46 9.78 -2.28 4.15
N ALA A 47 8.48 -2.53 3.97
CA ALA A 47 7.51 -1.62 3.40
C ALA A 47 6.12 -1.91 3.98
N VAL A 48 5.25 -0.92 3.94
CA VAL A 48 3.84 -1.08 4.34
C VAL A 48 2.92 -0.50 3.29
N VAL A 49 1.67 -0.96 3.26
CA VAL A 49 0.58 -0.25 2.59
C VAL A 49 -0.44 0.07 3.67
N GLN A 50 -0.81 1.34 3.79
CA GLN A 50 -1.72 1.80 4.82
C GLN A 50 -3.13 1.93 4.26
N LEU A 51 -4.10 1.41 5.00
CA LEU A 51 -5.52 1.57 4.71
C LEU A 51 -6.11 2.57 5.69
N ARG A 52 -6.92 3.50 5.18
CA ARG A 52 -7.67 4.46 6.01
C ARG A 52 -9.15 4.21 5.84
N GLN A 53 -9.85 4.09 6.95
CA GLN A 53 -11.31 4.03 6.97
C GLN A 53 -11.89 5.29 6.34
N ASP A 54 -12.77 5.11 5.35
CA ASP A 54 -13.34 6.21 4.55
C ASP A 54 -14.81 6.49 4.92
N ASN A 55 -15.50 5.53 5.55
CA ASN A 55 -16.86 5.72 6.04
C ASN A 55 -17.02 5.32 7.52
N ALA A 56 -18.00 5.91 8.21
CA ALA A 56 -18.24 5.65 9.63
C ALA A 56 -18.55 4.18 9.93
N ALA A 57 -19.18 3.46 8.99
CA ALA A 57 -19.52 2.05 9.13
C ALA A 57 -18.30 1.11 9.09
N GLY A 58 -17.13 1.58 8.65
CA GLY A 58 -15.94 0.73 8.53
C GLY A 58 -16.07 -0.32 7.42
N SER A 59 -16.93 -0.09 6.44
CA SER A 59 -17.08 -0.98 5.29
C SER A 59 -16.29 -0.53 4.07
N LEU A 60 -15.77 0.70 4.08
CA LEU A 60 -14.96 1.26 3.01
C LEU A 60 -13.61 1.73 3.55
N TYR A 61 -12.54 1.31 2.87
CA TYR A 61 -11.17 1.70 3.16
C TYR A 61 -10.51 2.20 1.88
N ASN A 62 -9.67 3.23 2.04
CA ASN A 62 -8.86 3.78 0.96
C ASN A 62 -7.38 3.43 1.14
N ILE A 63 -6.68 3.16 0.04
CA ILE A 63 -5.24 2.88 0.03
C ILE A 63 -4.50 4.23 0.07
N VAL A 64 -3.83 4.51 1.19
CA VAL A 64 -3.24 5.83 1.45
C VAL A 64 -2.03 6.07 0.54
N GLY A 65 -2.09 7.16 -0.25
CA GLY A 65 -0.98 7.59 -1.10
C GLY A 65 -0.80 6.77 -2.39
N PHE A 66 -1.83 6.04 -2.81
CA PHE A 66 -1.85 5.23 -4.04
C PHE A 66 -2.68 5.91 -5.14
N GLN A 67 -2.50 7.22 -5.35
CA GLN A 67 -3.05 7.87 -6.54
C GLN A 67 -2.49 7.18 -7.79
N THR A 68 -3.31 6.99 -8.83
CA THR A 68 -2.89 6.22 -10.00
C THR A 68 -3.67 6.62 -11.25
N HIS A 69 -3.07 6.44 -12.43
CA HIS A 69 -3.75 6.47 -13.73
C HIS A 69 -3.74 5.10 -14.43
N LEU A 70 -3.45 4.03 -13.69
CA LEU A 70 -3.52 2.68 -14.24
C LEU A 70 -4.95 2.36 -14.70
N LYS A 71 -5.07 1.57 -15.77
CA LYS A 71 -6.36 1.04 -16.20
C LYS A 71 -6.96 0.19 -15.08
N TRP A 72 -8.29 0.16 -14.95
CA TRP A 72 -8.97 -0.54 -13.84
C TRP A 72 -8.58 -2.02 -13.70
N GLY A 73 -8.38 -2.73 -14.82
CA GLY A 73 -7.90 -4.12 -14.79
C GLY A 73 -6.49 -4.25 -14.17
N GLU A 74 -5.62 -3.29 -14.43
CA GLU A 74 -4.27 -3.26 -13.85
C GLU A 74 -4.27 -2.81 -12.40
N GLN A 75 -5.14 -1.86 -12.03
CA GLN A 75 -5.34 -1.48 -10.62
C GLN A 75 -5.72 -2.73 -9.81
N LYS A 76 -6.74 -3.48 -10.26
CA LYS A 76 -7.14 -4.73 -9.61
C LYS A 76 -5.99 -5.73 -9.53
N ARG A 77 -5.34 -6.04 -10.66
CA ARG A 77 -4.26 -7.02 -10.73
C ARG A 77 -3.10 -6.68 -9.80
N VAL A 78 -2.62 -5.43 -9.82
CA VAL A 78 -1.44 -5.02 -9.05
C VAL A 78 -1.77 -4.85 -7.56
N PHE A 79 -2.92 -4.29 -7.21
CA PHE A 79 -3.27 -4.08 -5.80
C PHE A 79 -3.62 -5.39 -5.08
N GLN A 80 -4.12 -6.41 -5.80
CA GLN A 80 -4.26 -7.76 -5.23
C GLN A 80 -2.93 -8.49 -4.99
N MET A 81 -1.79 -7.94 -5.44
CA MET A 81 -0.47 -8.49 -5.09
C MET A 81 0.01 -8.03 -3.70
N ILE A 82 -0.69 -7.07 -3.07
CA ILE A 82 -0.35 -6.57 -1.74
C ILE A 82 -0.84 -7.59 -0.70
N PRO A 83 0.01 -8.02 0.25
CA PRO A 83 -0.40 -8.93 1.32
C PRO A 83 -1.60 -8.41 2.09
N GLY A 84 -2.62 -9.25 2.26
CA GLY A 84 -3.90 -8.90 2.89
C GLY A 84 -4.95 -8.30 1.94
N LEU A 85 -4.61 -8.00 0.69
CA LEU A 85 -5.54 -7.49 -0.34
C LEU A 85 -5.77 -8.49 -1.48
N GLU A 86 -5.33 -9.74 -1.34
CA GLU A 86 -5.39 -10.76 -2.39
C GLU A 86 -6.82 -10.98 -2.90
N ASN A 87 -7.78 -10.93 -1.98
CA ASN A 87 -9.21 -11.11 -2.26
C ASN A 87 -10.02 -9.81 -2.11
N ALA A 88 -9.37 -8.65 -2.15
CA ALA A 88 -10.05 -7.37 -1.95
C ALA A 88 -11.07 -7.07 -3.06
N GLU A 89 -12.22 -6.54 -2.66
CA GLU A 89 -13.23 -6.00 -3.58
C GLU A 89 -13.02 -4.49 -3.76
N PHE A 90 -12.76 -4.06 -5.00
CA PHE A 90 -12.56 -2.66 -5.33
C PHE A 90 -13.88 -2.02 -5.72
N VAL A 91 -14.50 -1.31 -4.78
CA VAL A 91 -15.77 -0.59 -5.02
C VAL A 91 -15.59 0.68 -5.87
N ARG A 92 -14.37 1.22 -5.91
CA ARG A 92 -14.00 2.43 -6.65
C ARG A 92 -12.55 2.33 -7.09
N TYR A 93 -12.29 2.66 -8.35
CA TYR A 93 -10.96 2.78 -8.92
C TYR A 93 -10.47 4.24 -8.85
N GLY A 94 -9.15 4.39 -8.77
CA GLY A 94 -8.44 5.68 -8.79
C GLY A 94 -8.55 6.37 -10.13
#